data_AF-S8BVM9-F1
#
_entry.id   AF-S8BVM9-F1
#
_cell.length_a   1.000
_cell.length_b   1.000
_cell.length_c   1.000
_cell.angle_alpha   90.00
_cell.angle_beta   90.00
_cell.angle_gamma   90.00
#
_symmetry.space_group_name_H-M   'P 1'
#
loop_
_entity.id
_entity.type
_entity.pdbx_description
1 polymer ?
#
loop_
_entity_poly.entity_id
_entity_poly.type
_entity_poly.pdbx_seq_one_letter_code
_entity_poly.pdbx_strand_id
1 'polypeptide(L)'
;MSFIRKIKKSFQDEMGSSSRAGGPPSNNPFKQQQSANGPPPYAPMAPGGAAASYYGNAPQPQYPPVPVQNQYQQAPMMPPQHQMPPPQFQDQGPPNPLINPGTLPLPSMNPAPGSDDPYTFLRDFDTIILVDDSGSMSGGRWNQTAAALSTIVPIVTYYDSDGIDMYFLNAPDRPANHNIRTPAQVMEIFSTVRPQGSTPTGRALKRILDPYMEKYERSRGKCKPVNIIVITDGVPTDDVESHIVKYAKKLDRLDADLTQVGIQFFQIGSDKEATEALRELDDELGNMRDVRDMVDTAPWKGSLHGDQMLKVVLGAVNKRLDRKRI
;
A
#
# COMPACT_ATOMS: atom_id res chain seq x y z
N MET A 1 -1.10 20.58 19.32
CA MET A 1 -2.28 19.74 19.62
C MET A 1 -2.68 19.07 18.32
N SER A 2 -2.58 17.74 18.26
CA SER A 2 -2.73 16.91 17.04
C SER A 2 -4.12 17.06 16.39
N PHE A 3 -4.13 17.06 15.05
CA PHE A 3 -5.28 17.20 14.15
C PHE A 3 -6.41 16.20 14.45
N ILE A 4 -6.07 15.01 14.97
CA ILE A 4 -7.00 13.93 15.30
C ILE A 4 -7.86 14.25 16.54
N ARG A 5 -7.33 14.99 17.53
CA ARG A 5 -8.14 15.40 18.71
C ARG A 5 -9.26 16.38 18.36
N LYS A 6 -9.16 17.09 17.24
CA LYS A 6 -10.15 18.08 16.83
C LYS A 6 -11.45 17.43 16.33
N ILE A 7 -11.38 16.20 15.82
CA ILE A 7 -12.53 15.44 15.31
C ILE A 7 -13.28 14.75 16.46
N LYS A 8 -12.58 14.24 17.48
CA LYS A 8 -13.23 13.62 18.67
C LYS A 8 -14.08 14.62 19.48
N LYS A 9 -13.72 15.91 19.48
CA LYS A 9 -14.45 16.91 20.28
C LYS A 9 -15.81 17.30 19.69
N SER A 10 -16.06 17.14 18.38
CA SER A 10 -17.36 17.52 17.80
C SER A 10 -18.44 16.42 17.91
N PHE A 11 -18.09 15.19 18.31
CA PHE A 11 -19.04 14.08 18.39
C PHE A 11 -19.53 13.77 19.81
N GLN A 12 -18.85 14.27 20.85
CA GLN A 12 -19.27 14.05 22.25
C GLN A 12 -20.28 15.07 22.77
N ASP A 13 -20.47 16.21 22.08
CA ASP A 13 -21.38 17.27 22.52
C ASP A 13 -22.85 17.06 22.07
N GLU A 14 -23.17 16.05 21.25
CA GLU A 14 -24.53 15.77 20.74
C GLU A 14 -25.27 14.59 21.41
N MET A 15 -24.68 13.87 22.37
CA MET A 15 -25.33 12.71 23.03
C MET A 15 -25.33 12.77 24.56
N GLY A 16 -25.79 13.89 25.12
CA GLY A 16 -25.86 14.08 26.57
C GLY A 16 -27.11 14.78 27.07
N SER A 17 -28.30 14.16 26.96
CA SER A 17 -29.40 14.44 27.89
C SER A 17 -30.54 13.42 27.75
N SER A 18 -30.74 12.58 28.77
CA SER A 18 -32.08 12.05 29.08
C SER A 18 -32.16 11.65 30.55
N SER A 19 -33.14 12.20 31.26
CA SER A 19 -33.55 11.75 32.58
C SER A 19 -35.08 11.69 32.70
N ARG A 20 -35.56 10.44 32.94
CA ARG A 20 -36.70 9.98 33.77
C ARG A 20 -38.16 10.39 33.47
N ALA A 21 -38.99 9.36 33.21
CA ALA A 21 -40.06 8.80 34.10
C ALA A 21 -41.45 8.58 33.45
N GLY A 22 -42.05 7.39 33.71
CA GLY A 22 -43.50 7.13 33.75
C GLY A 22 -44.15 6.43 32.54
N GLY A 23 -44.80 5.26 32.74
CA GLY A 23 -45.79 4.67 31.80
C GLY A 23 -47.23 4.75 32.37
N PRO A 24 -48.28 4.03 31.88
CA PRO A 24 -48.57 3.35 30.59
C PRO A 24 -50.00 3.76 30.04
N PRO A 25 -50.84 2.96 29.33
CA PRO A 25 -50.69 2.14 28.11
C PRO A 25 -51.67 2.58 26.95
N SER A 26 -51.84 1.72 25.92
CA SER A 26 -52.81 1.73 24.80
C SER A 26 -52.34 2.46 23.52
N ASN A 27 -52.67 2.09 22.29
CA ASN A 27 -53.60 1.10 21.74
C ASN A 27 -53.14 0.80 20.29
N ASN A 28 -53.32 -0.42 19.81
CA ASN A 28 -52.93 -0.86 18.46
C ASN A 28 -54.17 -0.93 17.56
N PRO A 29 -54.24 -0.22 16.42
CA PRO A 29 -55.19 -0.56 15.38
C PRO A 29 -54.52 -0.81 14.00
N PHE A 30 -54.89 -1.95 13.43
CA PHE A 30 -55.04 -2.24 12.00
C PHE A 30 -53.82 -2.55 11.10
N LYS A 31 -53.71 -3.86 10.87
CA LYS A 31 -53.35 -4.56 9.63
C LYS A 31 -54.15 -4.09 8.40
N GLN A 32 -53.51 -4.33 7.25
CA GLN A 32 -54.02 -4.61 5.89
C GLN A 32 -54.43 -3.43 4.98
N GLN A 33 -53.64 -3.19 3.93
CA GLN A 33 -54.05 -3.55 2.56
C GLN A 33 -52.87 -3.56 1.56
N GLN A 34 -52.88 -4.58 0.70
CA GLN A 34 -52.03 -4.76 -0.49
C GLN A 34 -52.51 -3.89 -1.64
N SER A 35 -51.58 -3.44 -2.51
CA SER A 35 -51.69 -3.32 -3.98
C SER A 35 -50.37 -2.70 -4.50
N ALA A 36 -49.53 -3.46 -5.21
CA ALA A 36 -49.52 -3.66 -6.66
C ALA A 36 -48.64 -2.61 -7.39
N ASN A 37 -47.47 -3.04 -7.88
CA ASN A 37 -46.94 -2.78 -9.22
C ASN A 37 -45.54 -3.39 -9.36
N GLY A 38 -45.45 -4.50 -10.08
CA GLY A 38 -44.20 -5.03 -10.64
C GLY A 38 -44.19 -4.81 -12.16
N PRO A 39 -43.02 -4.64 -12.80
CA PRO A 39 -42.90 -4.59 -14.26
C PRO A 39 -42.83 -6.02 -14.86
N PRO A 40 -43.37 -6.25 -16.08
CA PRO A 40 -43.36 -7.57 -16.71
C PRO A 40 -42.06 -7.86 -17.51
N PRO A 41 -41.75 -9.14 -17.76
CA PRO A 41 -40.55 -9.64 -18.46
C PRO A 41 -40.81 -9.95 -19.95
N TYR A 42 -39.77 -10.21 -20.76
CA TYR A 42 -39.72 -11.26 -21.81
C TYR A 42 -38.31 -11.36 -22.44
N ALA A 43 -37.88 -12.59 -22.72
CA ALA A 43 -36.72 -13.01 -23.53
C ALA A 43 -37.25 -13.83 -24.75
N PRO A 44 -36.46 -14.54 -25.59
CA PRO A 44 -35.11 -14.33 -26.18
C PRO A 44 -35.15 -14.41 -27.75
N MET A 45 -34.09 -14.04 -28.49
CA MET A 45 -33.79 -14.61 -29.84
C MET A 45 -32.45 -14.12 -30.44
N ALA A 46 -31.70 -15.06 -31.02
CA ALA A 46 -30.65 -14.90 -32.06
C ALA A 46 -30.98 -15.90 -33.19
N PRO A 47 -30.27 -16.00 -34.34
CA PRO A 47 -29.16 -15.21 -34.90
C PRO A 47 -29.37 -14.80 -36.38
N GLY A 48 -28.47 -13.98 -36.94
CA GLY A 48 -28.16 -13.98 -38.38
C GLY A 48 -28.07 -12.62 -39.07
N GLY A 49 -27.15 -12.53 -40.03
CA GLY A 49 -27.29 -11.61 -41.18
C GLY A 49 -26.19 -10.56 -41.33
N ALA A 50 -25.60 -10.52 -42.52
CA ALA A 50 -24.44 -9.73 -42.89
C ALA A 50 -24.72 -8.23 -43.15
N ALA A 51 -23.62 -7.47 -43.10
CA ALA A 51 -23.25 -6.33 -43.95
C ALA A 51 -24.28 -5.21 -44.24
N ALA A 52 -23.96 -3.98 -43.80
CA ALA A 52 -24.06 -2.79 -44.65
C ALA A 52 -23.25 -1.63 -44.03
N SER A 53 -22.22 -1.22 -44.76
CA SER A 53 -21.48 0.03 -44.61
C SER A 53 -22.39 1.24 -44.81
N TYR A 54 -22.36 2.19 -43.86
CA TYR A 54 -22.94 3.51 -44.04
C TYR A 54 -21.89 4.59 -43.69
N TYR A 55 -21.51 5.34 -44.72
CA TYR A 55 -20.71 6.56 -44.63
C TYR A 55 -21.49 7.64 -43.86
N GLY A 56 -20.80 8.36 -42.97
CA GLY A 56 -21.34 9.50 -42.25
C GLY A 56 -20.23 10.44 -41.79
N ASN A 57 -19.86 11.37 -42.68
CA ASN A 57 -18.91 12.46 -42.50
C ASN A 57 -19.30 13.39 -41.34
N ALA A 58 -18.34 13.72 -40.46
CA ALA A 58 -18.42 14.86 -39.55
C ALA A 58 -17.29 15.86 -39.88
N PRO A 59 -17.57 17.18 -40.01
CA PRO A 59 -16.58 18.16 -40.44
C PRO A 59 -15.63 18.60 -39.31
N GLN A 60 -14.33 18.67 -39.61
CA GLN A 60 -13.29 19.29 -38.77
C GLN A 60 -13.19 20.80 -39.07
N PRO A 61 -12.92 21.66 -38.08
CA PRO A 61 -12.72 23.09 -38.32
C PRO A 61 -11.37 23.37 -39.00
N GLN A 62 -11.42 24.06 -40.15
CA GLN A 62 -10.24 24.57 -40.87
C GLN A 62 -9.75 25.88 -40.24
N TYR A 63 -8.46 25.94 -39.87
CA TYR A 63 -7.75 27.20 -39.61
C TYR A 63 -7.14 27.73 -40.91
N PRO A 64 -7.11 29.07 -41.12
CA PRO A 64 -6.55 29.66 -42.34
C PRO A 64 -5.01 29.55 -42.38
N PRO A 65 -4.40 29.44 -43.57
CA PRO A 65 -2.95 29.38 -43.72
C PRO A 65 -2.30 30.76 -43.54
N VAL A 66 -1.19 30.79 -42.80
CA VAL A 66 -0.35 31.98 -42.60
C VAL A 66 0.67 32.08 -43.76
N PRO A 67 0.83 33.24 -44.42
CA PRO A 67 1.80 33.37 -45.52
C PRO A 67 3.24 33.54 -45.00
N VAL A 68 4.17 32.78 -45.59
CA VAL A 68 5.62 32.92 -45.38
C VAL A 68 6.15 34.02 -46.32
N GLN A 69 6.65 35.12 -45.76
CA GLN A 69 7.45 36.11 -46.48
C GLN A 69 8.91 36.06 -46.00
N ASN A 70 9.81 35.75 -46.94
CA ASN A 70 11.25 35.92 -46.80
C ASN A 70 11.61 37.41 -46.82
N GLN A 71 12.16 37.93 -45.72
CA GLN A 71 12.97 39.15 -45.74
C GLN A 71 14.23 38.94 -44.89
N TYR A 72 15.37 38.95 -45.57
CA TYR A 72 16.68 39.08 -44.94
C TYR A 72 16.86 40.54 -44.53
N GLN A 73 16.95 40.81 -43.23
CA GLN A 73 17.48 42.06 -42.69
C GLN A 73 18.66 41.73 -41.79
N GLN A 74 19.84 42.25 -42.16
CA GLN A 74 21.09 42.12 -41.42
C GLN A 74 21.03 42.99 -40.16
N ALA A 75 21.35 42.40 -39.01
CA ALA A 75 21.54 43.14 -37.76
C ALA A 75 22.97 43.71 -37.68
N PRO A 76 23.18 44.90 -37.07
CA PRO A 76 24.48 45.56 -37.01
C PRO A 76 25.46 44.88 -36.04
N MET A 77 26.72 44.81 -36.47
CA MET A 77 27.88 44.25 -35.77
C MET A 77 28.23 45.03 -34.49
N MET A 78 28.40 44.33 -33.37
CA MET A 78 29.06 44.86 -32.16
C MET A 78 30.54 44.42 -32.12
N PRO A 79 31.45 45.23 -31.54
CA PRO A 79 32.89 44.94 -31.54
C PRO A 79 33.26 43.81 -30.55
N PRO A 80 34.40 43.12 -30.75
CA PRO A 80 34.74 41.91 -30.02
C PRO A 80 35.16 42.22 -28.58
N GLN A 81 34.34 41.80 -27.61
CA GLN A 81 34.77 41.72 -26.22
C GLN A 81 35.52 40.40 -25.98
N HIS A 82 36.60 40.52 -25.21
CA HIS A 82 37.55 39.45 -24.91
C HIS A 82 36.85 38.20 -24.38
N GLN A 83 37.12 37.05 -25.01
CA GLN A 83 36.66 35.75 -24.54
C GLN A 83 37.35 35.43 -23.22
N MET A 84 36.60 35.48 -22.11
CA MET A 84 37.02 34.81 -20.89
C MET A 84 36.93 33.29 -21.12
N PRO A 85 37.92 32.49 -20.67
CA PRO A 85 37.83 31.05 -20.77
C PRO A 85 36.64 30.53 -19.94
N PRO A 86 36.01 29.42 -20.33
CA PRO A 86 34.90 28.85 -19.57
C PRO A 86 35.37 28.51 -18.14
N PRO A 87 34.50 28.63 -17.12
CA PRO A 87 34.85 28.19 -15.78
C PRO A 87 35.21 26.71 -15.85
N GLN A 88 36.43 26.39 -15.42
CA GLN A 88 36.85 25.01 -15.22
C GLN A 88 35.92 24.43 -14.16
N PHE A 89 35.00 23.57 -14.59
CA PHE A 89 34.31 22.68 -13.67
C PHE A 89 35.38 21.85 -12.98
N GLN A 90 35.70 22.21 -11.74
CA GLN A 90 36.36 21.28 -10.85
C GLN A 90 35.46 20.05 -10.78
N ASP A 91 36.07 18.92 -11.10
CA ASP A 91 35.54 17.56 -11.07
C ASP A 91 34.84 17.31 -9.72
N GLN A 92 33.55 17.66 -9.65
CA GLN A 92 32.64 17.17 -8.64
C GLN A 92 32.49 15.70 -9.00
N GLY A 93 33.09 14.84 -8.16
CA GLY A 93 33.15 13.40 -8.37
C GLY A 93 31.79 12.77 -8.74
N PRO A 94 31.82 11.55 -9.28
CA PRO A 94 30.65 10.94 -9.90
C PRO A 94 29.43 10.99 -8.96
N PRO A 95 28.23 11.27 -9.48
CA PRO A 95 27.00 11.18 -8.70
C PRO A 95 26.94 9.81 -8.05
N ASN A 96 26.62 9.78 -6.75
CA ASN A 96 26.47 8.57 -5.94
C ASN A 96 25.94 7.41 -6.79
N PRO A 97 26.64 6.26 -6.86
CA PRO A 97 26.17 5.17 -7.69
C PRO A 97 24.78 4.76 -7.21
N LEU A 98 23.81 4.92 -8.11
CA LEU A 98 22.58 4.14 -8.13
C LEU A 98 22.94 2.72 -7.71
N ILE A 99 22.28 2.25 -6.65
CA ILE A 99 22.43 0.92 -6.07
C ILE A 99 22.49 -0.10 -7.21
N ASN A 100 23.66 -0.71 -7.41
CA ASN A 100 23.82 -1.80 -8.35
C ASN A 100 23.17 -3.03 -7.68
N PRO A 101 22.07 -3.58 -8.22
CA PRO A 101 21.33 -4.66 -7.54
C PRO A 101 22.18 -5.92 -7.29
N GLY A 102 23.29 -6.07 -8.03
CA GLY A 102 24.20 -7.21 -7.93
C GLY A 102 25.32 -7.09 -6.88
N THR A 103 25.42 -5.99 -6.12
CA THR A 103 26.51 -5.79 -5.13
C THR A 103 26.01 -5.62 -3.70
N LEU A 104 24.71 -5.77 -3.44
CA LEU A 104 24.21 -5.83 -2.08
C LEU A 104 24.72 -7.14 -1.46
N PRO A 105 25.43 -7.12 -0.32
CA PRO A 105 25.69 -8.34 0.42
C PRO A 105 24.33 -8.85 0.88
N LEU A 106 23.77 -9.80 0.13
CA LEU A 106 22.75 -10.69 0.65
C LEU A 106 23.29 -11.20 2.00
N PRO A 107 22.45 -11.31 3.05
CA PRO A 107 22.85 -12.04 4.26
C PRO A 107 23.52 -13.34 3.82
N SER A 108 24.64 -13.74 4.43
CA SER A 108 25.31 -14.98 4.06
C SER A 108 24.28 -16.12 4.09
N MET A 109 23.75 -16.48 2.92
CA MET A 109 22.66 -17.45 2.76
C MET A 109 23.12 -18.89 3.13
N ASN A 110 24.40 -19.03 3.47
CA ASN A 110 24.95 -20.13 4.26
C ASN A 110 25.23 -19.64 5.69
N PRO A 111 24.34 -19.91 6.65
CA PRO A 111 24.69 -19.89 8.06
C PRO A 111 25.84 -20.89 8.29
N ALA A 112 26.80 -20.56 9.15
CA ALA A 112 27.75 -21.57 9.60
C ALA A 112 26.97 -22.73 10.25
N PRO A 113 27.35 -24.01 10.06
CA PRO A 113 26.65 -25.12 10.69
C PRO A 113 26.59 -24.89 12.22
N GLY A 114 25.38 -24.65 12.75
CA GLY A 114 25.14 -24.37 14.17
C GLY A 114 24.81 -22.92 14.55
N SER A 115 24.74 -21.96 13.61
CA SER A 115 24.14 -20.64 13.88
C SER A 115 22.64 -20.66 13.59
N ASP A 116 21.81 -20.25 14.56
CA ASP A 116 20.37 -20.00 14.35
C ASP A 116 20.20 -18.95 13.27
N ASP A 117 19.72 -19.37 12.10
CA ASP A 117 19.41 -18.48 11.00
C ASP A 117 18.16 -17.65 11.35
N PRO A 118 18.28 -16.31 11.47
CA PRO A 118 17.20 -15.48 11.99
C PRO A 118 15.99 -15.41 11.06
N TYR A 119 16.15 -15.83 9.80
CA TYR A 119 15.09 -15.79 8.78
C TYR A 119 14.30 -17.09 8.65
N THR A 120 14.65 -18.15 9.40
CA THR A 120 13.95 -19.45 9.31
C THR A 120 12.46 -19.36 9.60
N PHE A 121 12.05 -18.40 10.44
CA PHE A 121 10.66 -18.14 10.75
C PHE A 121 9.83 -17.78 9.51
N LEU A 122 10.44 -17.26 8.44
CA LEU A 122 9.71 -16.93 7.21
C LEU A 122 9.05 -18.14 6.55
N ARG A 123 9.53 -19.37 6.83
CA ARG A 123 8.90 -20.60 6.32
C ARG A 123 7.47 -20.79 6.83
N ASP A 124 7.17 -20.23 7.99
CA ASP A 124 5.91 -20.47 8.70
C ASP A 124 4.81 -19.46 8.33
N PHE A 125 5.13 -18.45 7.52
CA PHE A 125 4.21 -17.37 7.14
C PHE A 125 4.09 -17.24 5.64
N ASP A 126 2.89 -16.91 5.16
CA ASP A 126 2.71 -16.34 3.82
C ASP A 126 3.03 -14.84 3.90
N THR A 127 3.94 -14.37 3.03
CA THR A 127 4.34 -12.96 3.02
C THR A 127 3.54 -12.16 1.99
N ILE A 128 2.86 -11.12 2.45
CA ILE A 128 2.09 -10.20 1.61
C ILE A 128 2.72 -8.81 1.68
N ILE A 129 3.01 -8.20 0.53
CA ILE A 129 3.50 -6.83 0.44
C ILE A 129 2.35 -5.92 0.00
N LEU A 130 1.97 -4.96 0.84
CA LEU A 130 1.04 -3.91 0.48
C LEU A 130 1.82 -2.62 0.16
N VAL A 131 1.88 -2.25 -1.11
CA VAL A 131 2.63 -1.09 -1.58
C VAL A 131 1.73 0.12 -1.74
N ASP A 132 2.16 1.24 -1.15
CA ASP A 132 1.62 2.56 -1.43
C ASP A 132 1.95 3.00 -2.86
N ASP A 133 0.89 3.15 -3.66
CA ASP A 133 0.92 3.72 -5.00
C ASP A 133 0.17 5.05 -5.06
N SER A 134 0.09 5.80 -3.95
CA SER A 134 -0.49 7.14 -3.91
C SER A 134 0.36 8.15 -4.70
N GLY A 135 -0.21 9.33 -5.00
CA GLY A 135 0.49 10.35 -5.76
C GLY A 135 1.82 10.82 -5.14
N SER A 136 1.93 10.80 -3.80
CA SER A 136 3.16 11.16 -3.09
C SER A 136 4.31 10.21 -3.43
N MET A 137 4.05 8.96 -3.76
CA MET A 137 5.11 8.00 -4.07
C MET A 137 5.83 8.27 -5.40
N SER A 138 5.34 9.18 -6.24
CA SER A 138 5.91 9.51 -7.55
C SER A 138 7.42 9.79 -7.53
N GLY A 139 8.13 9.29 -8.54
CA GLY A 139 9.56 9.55 -8.74
C GLY A 139 10.46 8.72 -7.83
N GLY A 140 11.30 9.39 -7.03
CA GLY A 140 12.38 8.73 -6.28
C GLY A 140 11.89 7.69 -5.28
N ARG A 141 10.76 7.94 -4.60
CA ARG A 141 10.20 7.02 -3.60
C ARG A 141 9.70 5.72 -4.22
N TRP A 142 8.99 5.80 -5.35
CA TRP A 142 8.58 4.63 -6.13
C TRP A 142 9.77 3.76 -6.55
N ASN A 143 10.83 4.38 -7.08
CA ASN A 143 12.04 3.67 -7.49
C ASN A 143 12.77 3.05 -6.31
N GLN A 144 12.81 3.75 -5.17
CA GLN A 144 13.40 3.25 -3.93
C GLN A 144 12.63 2.03 -3.40
N THR A 145 11.31 2.06 -3.42
CA THR A 145 10.48 0.91 -3.03
C THR A 145 10.71 -0.29 -3.95
N ALA A 146 10.80 -0.08 -5.26
CA ALA A 146 11.09 -1.16 -6.22
C ALA A 146 12.46 -1.81 -5.94
N ALA A 147 13.48 -1.00 -5.66
CA ALA A 147 14.83 -1.47 -5.32
C ALA A 147 14.87 -2.21 -3.96
N ALA A 148 14.17 -1.67 -2.97
CA ALA A 148 14.01 -2.29 -1.65
C ALA A 148 13.39 -3.69 -1.77
N LEU A 149 12.27 -3.80 -2.49
CA LEU A 149 11.59 -5.07 -2.70
C LEU A 149 12.44 -6.06 -3.50
N SER A 150 13.16 -5.58 -4.53
CA SER A 150 14.10 -6.42 -5.28
C SER A 150 15.19 -7.04 -4.40
N THR A 151 15.47 -6.46 -3.22
CA THR A 151 16.39 -7.00 -2.22
C THR A 151 15.70 -7.97 -1.25
N ILE A 152 14.44 -7.69 -0.88
CA ILE A 152 13.65 -8.50 0.06
C ILE A 152 13.22 -9.83 -0.58
N VAL A 153 12.76 -9.81 -1.84
CA VAL A 153 12.15 -10.97 -2.51
C VAL A 153 13.06 -12.20 -2.48
N PRO A 154 14.35 -12.15 -2.86
CA PRO A 154 15.23 -13.32 -2.82
C PRO A 154 15.43 -13.90 -1.41
N ILE A 155 15.36 -13.06 -0.37
CA ILE A 155 15.50 -13.52 1.01
C ILE A 155 14.24 -14.26 1.41
N VAL A 156 13.06 -13.68 1.17
CA VAL A 156 11.79 -14.30 1.55
C VAL A 156 11.57 -15.60 0.78
N THR A 157 11.79 -15.59 -0.54
CA THR A 157 11.49 -16.75 -1.41
C THR A 157 12.44 -17.92 -1.23
N TYR A 158 13.59 -17.70 -0.58
CA TYR A 158 14.48 -18.77 -0.15
C TYR A 158 13.85 -19.64 0.95
N TYR A 159 13.03 -19.04 1.82
CA TYR A 159 12.31 -19.74 2.88
C TYR A 159 10.87 -20.07 2.47
N ASP A 160 10.22 -19.18 1.72
CA ASP A 160 8.83 -19.30 1.30
C ASP A 160 8.72 -19.71 -0.17
N SER A 161 8.53 -21.00 -0.41
CA SER A 161 8.66 -21.59 -1.75
C SER A 161 7.52 -21.25 -2.73
N ASP A 162 6.34 -20.86 -2.23
CA ASP A 162 5.23 -20.38 -3.04
C ASP A 162 5.38 -18.91 -3.46
N GLY A 163 6.25 -18.16 -2.78
CA GLY A 163 6.65 -16.80 -3.11
C GLY A 163 5.90 -15.75 -2.29
N ILE A 164 5.90 -14.51 -2.77
CA ILE A 164 5.15 -13.43 -2.11
C ILE A 164 4.00 -12.95 -2.97
N ASP A 165 2.97 -12.42 -2.32
CA ASP A 165 1.87 -11.73 -2.98
C ASP A 165 2.01 -10.21 -2.79
N MET A 166 1.65 -9.44 -3.81
CA MET A 166 1.75 -7.98 -3.82
C MET A 166 0.37 -7.36 -4.03
N TYR A 167 0.05 -6.37 -3.23
CA TYR A 167 -1.14 -5.54 -3.40
C TYR A 167 -0.74 -4.08 -3.44
N PHE A 168 -1.60 -3.26 -4.03
CA PHE A 168 -1.45 -1.81 -4.03
C PHE A 168 -2.61 -1.17 -3.27
N LEU A 169 -2.42 0.05 -2.77
CA LEU A 169 -3.49 0.80 -2.12
C LEU A 169 -4.61 1.13 -3.12
N ASN A 170 -4.24 1.66 -4.28
CA ASN A 170 -5.14 2.20 -5.29
C ASN A 170 -5.30 1.26 -6.50
N ALA A 171 -4.21 0.71 -7.03
CA ALA A 171 -4.28 -0.16 -8.20
C ALA A 171 -5.05 -1.47 -7.90
N PRO A 172 -5.84 -1.96 -8.87
CA PRO A 172 -6.57 -3.20 -8.70
C PRO A 172 -5.61 -4.41 -8.63
N ASP A 173 -6.05 -5.45 -7.94
CA ASP A 173 -5.35 -6.72 -7.89
C ASP A 173 -5.29 -7.39 -9.29
N ARG A 174 -4.17 -8.04 -9.58
CA ARG A 174 -3.89 -8.69 -10.88
C ARG A 174 -3.21 -10.04 -10.66
N PRO A 175 -3.41 -11.02 -11.55
CA PRO A 175 -2.74 -12.33 -11.44
C PRO A 175 -1.22 -12.24 -11.37
N ALA A 176 -0.61 -11.27 -12.06
CA ALA A 176 0.84 -11.06 -12.05
C ALA A 176 1.39 -10.63 -10.67
N ASN A 177 0.53 -10.19 -9.75
CA ASN A 177 0.93 -9.74 -8.43
C ASN A 177 1.12 -10.89 -7.43
N HIS A 178 0.82 -12.13 -7.80
CA HIS A 178 0.83 -13.29 -6.90
C HIS A 178 1.99 -14.24 -7.20
N ASN A 179 2.45 -14.97 -6.18
CA ASN A 179 3.54 -15.95 -6.29
C ASN A 179 4.82 -15.37 -6.92
N ILE A 180 5.16 -14.14 -6.56
CA ILE A 180 6.36 -13.44 -7.01
C ILE A 180 7.56 -14.12 -6.36
N ARG A 181 8.51 -14.56 -7.19
CA ARG A 181 9.72 -15.27 -6.73
C ARG A 181 11.02 -14.56 -7.07
N THR A 182 10.97 -13.60 -7.99
CA THR A 182 12.16 -13.00 -8.58
C THR A 182 12.11 -11.47 -8.55
N PRO A 183 13.26 -10.78 -8.45
CA PRO A 183 13.32 -9.34 -8.62
C PRO A 183 12.80 -8.85 -9.97
N ALA A 184 12.97 -9.64 -11.04
CA ALA A 184 12.49 -9.28 -12.38
C ALA A 184 10.96 -9.12 -12.43
N GLN A 185 10.21 -10.02 -11.76
CA GLN A 185 8.76 -9.93 -11.64
C GLN A 185 8.33 -8.67 -10.87
N VAL A 186 9.06 -8.31 -9.80
CA VAL A 186 8.82 -7.05 -9.07
C VAL A 186 8.95 -5.86 -10.01
N MET A 187 10.06 -5.79 -10.75
CA MET A 187 10.30 -4.69 -11.69
C MET A 187 9.24 -4.63 -12.81
N GLU A 188 8.78 -5.77 -13.30
CA GLU A 188 7.70 -5.84 -14.28
C GLU A 188 6.40 -5.26 -13.70
N ILE A 189 5.98 -5.67 -12.49
CA ILE A 189 4.77 -5.14 -11.84
C ILE A 189 4.88 -3.62 -11.68
N PHE A 190 6.01 -3.13 -11.14
CA PHE A 190 6.27 -1.70 -10.95
C PHE A 190 6.29 -0.90 -12.27
N SER A 191 6.62 -1.56 -13.40
CA SER A 191 6.55 -0.94 -14.72
C SER A 191 5.12 -0.76 -15.23
N THR A 192 4.15 -1.52 -14.70
CA THR A 192 2.73 -1.47 -15.10
C THR A 192 1.84 -0.64 -14.18
N VAL A 193 2.31 -0.29 -12.98
CA VAL A 193 1.59 0.53 -11.99
C VAL A 193 2.19 1.93 -11.97
N ARG A 194 1.35 2.95 -11.78
CA ARG A 194 1.77 4.36 -11.70
C ARG A 194 1.24 4.96 -10.41
N PRO A 195 2.10 5.61 -9.60
CA PRO A 195 1.68 6.33 -8.40
C PRO A 195 0.60 7.37 -8.71
N GLN A 196 -0.56 7.27 -8.06
CA GLN A 196 -1.71 8.16 -8.18
C GLN A 196 -2.71 7.96 -7.02
N GLY A 197 -3.55 8.96 -6.79
CA GLY A 197 -4.62 8.86 -5.78
C GLY A 197 -4.14 9.12 -4.35
N SER A 198 -4.96 8.70 -3.39
CA SER A 198 -4.74 8.92 -1.96
C SER A 198 -4.07 7.71 -1.31
N THR A 199 -3.97 7.70 0.03
CA THR A 199 -3.34 6.62 0.81
C THR A 199 -4.42 5.85 1.61
N PRO A 200 -5.36 5.10 0.98
CA PRO A 200 -6.47 4.42 1.67
C PRO A 200 -6.04 3.09 2.31
N THR A 201 -5.12 3.17 3.26
CA THR A 201 -4.47 2.02 3.90
C THR A 201 -5.44 1.08 4.60
N GLY A 202 -6.42 1.61 5.33
CA GLY A 202 -7.39 0.80 6.08
C GLY A 202 -8.27 -0.04 5.15
N ARG A 203 -8.76 0.58 4.07
CA ARG A 203 -9.52 -0.10 3.01
C ARG A 203 -8.71 -1.17 2.30
N ALA A 204 -7.44 -0.91 2.00
CA ALA A 204 -6.57 -1.89 1.35
C ALA A 204 -6.27 -3.09 2.26
N LEU A 205 -5.99 -2.85 3.55
CA LEU A 205 -5.87 -3.92 4.55
C LEU A 205 -7.15 -4.74 4.65
N LYS A 206 -8.32 -4.09 4.66
CA LYS A 206 -9.61 -4.79 4.63
C LYS A 206 -9.77 -5.72 3.42
N ARG A 207 -9.34 -5.28 2.23
CA ARG A 207 -9.40 -6.08 0.99
C ARG A 207 -8.56 -7.36 1.08
N ILE A 208 -7.46 -7.34 1.83
CA ILE A 208 -6.58 -8.49 2.04
C ILE A 208 -7.11 -9.36 3.19
N LEU A 209 -7.46 -8.75 4.32
CA LEU A 209 -7.80 -9.47 5.55
C LEU A 209 -9.18 -10.10 5.52
N ASP A 210 -10.17 -9.51 4.86
CA ASP A 210 -11.51 -10.12 4.78
C ASP A 210 -11.49 -11.54 4.18
N PRO A 211 -10.96 -11.78 2.96
CA PRO A 211 -10.91 -13.13 2.38
C PRO A 211 -10.01 -14.08 3.19
N TYR A 212 -8.93 -13.58 3.77
CA TYR A 212 -8.07 -14.37 4.65
C TYR A 212 -8.82 -14.84 5.91
N MET A 213 -9.55 -13.94 6.58
CA MET A 213 -10.32 -14.28 7.77
C MET A 213 -11.45 -15.27 7.46
N GLU A 214 -12.09 -15.15 6.29
CA GLU A 214 -13.08 -16.13 5.85
C GLU A 214 -12.44 -17.52 5.60
N LYS A 215 -11.25 -17.58 4.99
CA LYS A 215 -10.48 -18.82 4.81
C LYS A 215 -10.11 -19.41 6.17
N TYR A 216 -9.63 -18.59 7.10
CA TYR A 216 -9.26 -19.00 8.45
C TYR A 216 -10.46 -19.61 9.21
N GLU A 217 -11.63 -18.96 9.15
CA GLU A 217 -12.86 -19.46 9.79
C GLU A 217 -13.32 -20.82 9.25
N ARG A 218 -13.22 -21.03 7.92
CA ARG A 218 -13.58 -22.30 7.28
C ARG A 218 -12.60 -23.43 7.55
N SER A 219 -11.34 -23.11 7.84
CA SER A 219 -10.24 -24.08 7.86
C SER A 219 -9.29 -23.82 9.02
N ARG A 220 -9.85 -23.70 10.23
CA ARG A 220 -9.09 -23.49 11.47
C ARG A 220 -7.96 -24.52 11.61
N GLY A 221 -6.76 -24.04 11.91
CA GLY A 221 -5.55 -24.86 12.07
C GLY A 221 -4.88 -25.33 10.77
N LYS A 222 -5.43 -25.02 9.59
CA LYS A 222 -4.81 -25.32 8.28
C LYS A 222 -4.45 -24.08 7.47
N CYS A 223 -4.86 -22.90 7.94
CA CYS A 223 -4.53 -21.65 7.29
C CYS A 223 -3.17 -21.17 7.81
N LYS A 224 -2.17 -21.13 6.92
CA LYS A 224 -0.85 -20.60 7.21
C LYS A 224 -0.98 -19.16 7.73
N PRO A 225 -0.28 -18.79 8.81
CA PRO A 225 -0.17 -17.40 9.26
C PRO A 225 0.26 -16.44 8.15
N VAL A 226 -0.14 -15.17 8.23
CA VAL A 226 0.26 -14.14 7.25
C VAL A 226 1.07 -13.04 7.90
N ASN A 227 2.07 -12.57 7.17
CA ASN A 227 2.84 -11.39 7.51
C ASN A 227 2.66 -10.33 6.41
N ILE A 228 1.93 -9.26 6.73
CA ILE A 228 1.63 -8.17 5.80
C ILE A 228 2.62 -7.04 6.03
N ILE A 229 3.46 -6.75 5.04
CA ILE A 229 4.40 -5.63 5.08
C ILE A 229 3.80 -4.48 4.25
N VAL A 230 3.38 -3.41 4.93
CA VAL A 230 2.84 -2.20 4.33
C VAL A 230 3.97 -1.21 4.09
N ILE A 231 4.26 -0.88 2.83
CA ILE A 231 5.30 0.08 2.46
C ILE A 231 4.64 1.40 2.05
N THR A 232 4.89 2.49 2.78
CA THR A 232 4.23 3.79 2.54
C THR A 232 5.15 4.98 2.83
N ASP A 233 4.93 6.12 2.18
CA ASP A 233 5.62 7.39 2.46
C ASP A 233 4.78 8.41 3.23
N GLY A 234 3.51 8.10 3.50
CA GLY A 234 2.52 9.08 3.88
C GLY A 234 1.59 8.63 5.00
N VAL A 235 0.82 9.60 5.49
CA VAL A 235 -0.22 9.36 6.49
C VAL A 235 -1.43 8.70 5.82
N PRO A 236 -2.01 7.64 6.42
CA PRO A 236 -3.27 7.08 5.94
C PRO A 236 -4.37 8.13 5.78
N THR A 237 -5.14 8.02 4.70
CA THR A 237 -6.28 8.92 4.40
C THR A 237 -7.63 8.40 4.91
N ASP A 238 -7.61 7.26 5.60
CA ASP A 238 -8.76 6.60 6.20
C ASP A 238 -8.42 6.03 7.59
N ASP A 239 -9.44 5.50 8.27
CA ASP A 239 -9.33 4.98 9.64
C ASP A 239 -8.72 3.56 9.65
N VAL A 240 -7.41 3.49 9.80
CA VAL A 240 -6.64 2.24 9.87
C VAL A 240 -6.85 1.52 11.20
N GLU A 241 -6.83 2.26 12.30
CA GLU A 241 -6.92 1.75 13.67
C GLU A 241 -8.19 0.90 13.85
N SER A 242 -9.36 1.45 13.50
CA SER A 242 -10.64 0.74 13.64
C SER A 242 -10.68 -0.55 12.84
N HIS A 243 -10.08 -0.57 11.64
CA HIS A 243 -9.98 -1.77 10.83
C HIS A 243 -9.10 -2.83 11.53
N ILE A 244 -7.92 -2.46 12.01
CA ILE A 244 -7.02 -3.39 12.69
C ILE A 244 -7.64 -3.94 13.97
N VAL A 245 -8.21 -3.08 14.82
CA VAL A 245 -8.90 -3.48 16.07
C VAL A 245 -10.03 -4.48 15.77
N LYS A 246 -10.79 -4.27 14.69
CA LYS A 246 -11.83 -5.21 14.26
C LYS A 246 -11.26 -6.60 13.96
N TYR A 247 -10.13 -6.69 13.26
CA TYR A 247 -9.50 -7.98 12.92
C TYR A 247 -8.84 -8.63 14.14
N ALA A 248 -8.16 -7.86 14.99
CA ALA A 248 -7.58 -8.34 16.24
C ALA A 248 -8.65 -9.01 17.13
N LYS A 249 -9.75 -8.30 17.41
CA LYS A 249 -10.88 -8.85 18.18
C LYS A 249 -11.56 -10.03 17.50
N LYS A 250 -11.52 -10.12 16.17
CA LYS A 250 -12.04 -11.27 15.44
C LYS A 250 -11.12 -12.48 15.64
N LEU A 251 -9.81 -12.32 15.52
CA LEU A 251 -8.82 -13.38 15.76
C LEU A 251 -8.89 -13.92 17.19
N ASP A 252 -9.02 -13.04 18.19
CA ASP A 252 -9.12 -13.45 19.60
C ASP A 252 -10.41 -14.26 19.87
N ARG A 253 -11.55 -13.84 19.29
CA ARG A 253 -12.81 -14.62 19.37
C ARG A 253 -12.72 -15.99 18.70
N LEU A 254 -11.83 -16.14 17.72
CA LEU A 254 -11.60 -17.41 17.02
C LEU A 254 -10.53 -18.27 17.70
N ASP A 255 -9.96 -17.79 18.81
CA ASP A 255 -8.85 -18.43 19.54
C ASP A 255 -7.64 -18.70 18.61
N ALA A 256 -7.31 -17.71 17.77
CA ALA A 256 -6.19 -17.80 16.85
C ALA A 256 -4.84 -17.61 17.56
N ASP A 257 -3.77 -18.18 17.00
CA ASP A 257 -2.42 -17.94 17.49
C ASP A 257 -2.08 -16.43 17.44
N LEU A 258 -1.31 -15.93 18.40
CA LEU A 258 -0.88 -14.53 18.46
C LEU A 258 -0.16 -14.09 17.18
N THR A 259 0.55 -15.00 16.52
CA THR A 259 1.27 -14.72 15.27
C THR A 259 0.43 -15.00 14.01
N GLN A 260 -0.85 -15.37 14.13
CA GLN A 260 -1.68 -15.73 12.96
C GLN A 260 -1.75 -14.63 11.89
N VAL A 261 -1.68 -13.37 12.31
CA VAL A 261 -1.58 -12.20 11.43
C VAL A 261 -0.58 -11.23 12.08
N GLY A 262 0.42 -10.80 11.31
CA GLY A 262 1.25 -9.64 11.64
C GLY A 262 1.12 -8.57 10.56
N ILE A 263 1.15 -7.29 10.96
CA ILE A 263 1.13 -6.14 10.06
C ILE A 263 2.34 -5.26 10.38
N GLN A 264 3.33 -5.26 9.49
CA GLN A 264 4.52 -4.43 9.60
C GLN A 264 4.36 -3.18 8.72
N PHE A 265 4.31 -2.00 9.32
CA PHE A 265 4.46 -0.76 8.58
C PHE A 265 5.93 -0.46 8.37
N PHE A 266 6.31 -0.21 7.11
CA PHE A 266 7.63 0.20 6.71
C PHE A 266 7.57 1.54 5.99
N GLN A 267 8.04 2.59 6.65
CA GLN A 267 8.00 3.93 6.09
C GLN A 267 9.14 4.13 5.09
N ILE A 268 8.83 4.57 3.87
CA ILE A 268 9.79 5.05 2.88
C ILE A 268 9.89 6.57 2.92
N GLY A 269 11.09 7.10 2.67
CA GLY A 269 11.36 8.53 2.80
C GLY A 269 11.53 8.96 4.26
N SER A 270 11.31 10.24 4.52
CA SER A 270 11.60 10.89 5.81
C SER A 270 10.53 11.90 6.21
N ASP A 271 9.29 11.68 5.76
CA ASP A 271 8.17 12.54 6.12
C ASP A 271 7.86 12.40 7.62
N LYS A 272 7.92 13.52 8.35
CA LYS A 272 7.79 13.49 9.81
C LYS A 272 6.35 13.21 10.25
N GLU A 273 5.36 13.68 9.49
CA GLU A 273 3.95 13.44 9.82
C GLU A 273 3.62 11.97 9.66
N ALA A 274 4.12 11.33 8.60
CA ALA A 274 4.00 9.89 8.41
C ALA A 274 4.72 9.11 9.53
N THR A 275 5.92 9.53 9.94
CA THR A 275 6.62 8.90 11.08
C THR A 275 5.82 8.99 12.37
N GLU A 276 5.28 10.17 12.69
CA GLU A 276 4.47 10.39 13.89
C GLU A 276 3.16 9.59 13.83
N ALA A 277 2.47 9.58 12.69
CA ALA A 277 1.21 8.86 12.53
C ALA A 277 1.37 7.35 12.63
N LEU A 278 2.41 6.78 12.02
CA LEU A 278 2.70 5.34 12.13
C LEU A 278 3.06 4.95 13.56
N ARG A 279 3.88 5.77 14.22
CA ARG A 279 4.23 5.53 15.63
C ARG A 279 3.04 5.67 16.57
N GLU A 280 2.15 6.64 16.34
CA GLU A 280 0.91 6.80 17.11
C GLU A 280 0.03 5.56 16.92
N LEU A 281 -0.11 5.05 15.70
CA LEU A 281 -0.85 3.81 15.42
C LEU A 281 -0.28 2.60 16.19
N ASP A 282 1.03 2.43 16.20
CA ASP A 282 1.73 1.35 16.91
C ASP A 282 1.58 1.48 18.43
N ASP A 283 1.89 2.65 18.99
CA ASP A 283 1.80 2.94 20.42
C ASP A 283 0.33 2.84 20.91
N GLU A 284 -0.66 3.34 20.16
CA GLU A 284 -2.07 3.26 20.54
C GLU A 284 -2.56 1.82 20.58
N LEU A 285 -2.27 1.03 19.54
CA LEU A 285 -2.66 -0.38 19.49
C LEU A 285 -1.95 -1.23 20.55
N GLY A 286 -0.65 -1.02 20.76
CA GLY A 286 0.12 -1.75 21.78
C GLY A 286 -0.30 -1.44 23.22
N ASN A 287 -0.86 -0.26 23.48
CA ASN A 287 -1.34 0.14 24.81
C ASN A 287 -2.80 -0.27 25.10
N MET A 288 -3.55 -0.77 24.11
CA MET A 288 -4.91 -1.24 24.31
C MET A 288 -4.93 -2.62 24.99
N ARG A 289 -5.46 -2.69 26.22
CA ARG A 289 -5.50 -3.93 27.02
C ARG A 289 -6.27 -5.09 26.39
N ASP A 290 -7.18 -4.82 25.45
CA ASP A 290 -8.05 -5.81 24.83
C ASP A 290 -7.78 -5.98 23.32
N VAL A 291 -6.56 -5.65 22.89
CA VAL A 291 -6.12 -5.82 21.50
C VAL A 291 -4.82 -6.59 21.50
N ARG A 292 -4.79 -7.68 20.74
CA ARG A 292 -3.56 -8.45 20.54
C ARG A 292 -2.49 -7.61 19.85
N ASP A 293 -1.26 -7.78 20.30
CA ASP A 293 -0.08 -7.18 19.67
C ASP A 293 0.24 -7.91 18.35
N MET A 294 -0.06 -7.23 17.24
CA MET A 294 0.06 -7.72 15.86
C MET A 294 0.50 -6.64 14.85
N VAL A 295 0.87 -5.44 15.32
CA VAL A 295 1.30 -4.32 14.49
C VAL A 295 2.68 -3.88 14.95
N ASP A 296 3.55 -3.54 14.02
CA ASP A 296 4.88 -2.98 14.30
C ASP A 296 5.23 -1.93 13.24
N THR A 297 6.16 -1.04 13.55
CA THR A 297 6.59 0.04 12.66
C THR A 297 8.12 0.10 12.53
N ALA A 298 8.59 0.39 11.32
CA ALA A 298 10.00 0.58 11.03
C ALA A 298 10.20 1.73 10.03
N PRO A 299 11.07 2.71 10.32
CA PRO A 299 11.41 3.74 9.35
C PRO A 299 12.52 3.29 8.39
N TRP A 300 12.53 3.83 7.18
CA TRP A 300 13.67 3.77 6.27
C TRP A 300 14.85 4.55 6.85
N LYS A 301 16.02 3.91 6.94
CA LYS A 301 17.25 4.53 7.49
C LYS A 301 18.37 4.68 6.47
N GLY A 302 18.07 4.59 5.18
CA GLY A 302 19.04 4.76 4.10
C GLY A 302 19.50 3.46 3.44
N SER A 303 19.41 2.32 4.13
CA SER A 303 19.79 1.02 3.56
C SER A 303 18.95 -0.12 4.15
N LEU A 304 18.80 -1.22 3.42
CA LEU A 304 18.13 -2.44 3.88
C LEU A 304 19.16 -3.56 4.04
N HIS A 305 19.88 -3.57 5.17
CA HIS A 305 20.86 -4.60 5.49
C HIS A 305 20.74 -5.07 6.95
N GLY A 306 21.20 -6.30 7.21
CA GLY A 306 21.32 -6.85 8.56
C GLY A 306 20.05 -6.73 9.40
N ASP A 307 20.18 -6.16 10.59
CA ASP A 307 19.08 -6.04 11.56
C ASP A 307 17.90 -5.21 11.05
N GLN A 308 18.12 -4.24 10.16
CA GLN A 308 17.03 -3.46 9.57
C GLN A 308 16.20 -4.30 8.61
N MET A 309 16.85 -5.11 7.76
CA MET A 309 16.14 -6.08 6.91
C MET A 309 15.35 -7.07 7.76
N LEU A 310 15.97 -7.57 8.84
CA LEU A 310 15.33 -8.51 9.74
C LEU A 310 14.10 -7.93 10.45
N LYS A 311 14.18 -6.70 10.96
CA LYS A 311 13.05 -5.99 11.58
C LYS A 311 11.94 -5.71 10.56
N VAL A 312 12.29 -5.29 9.34
CA VAL A 312 11.31 -5.04 8.26
C VAL A 312 10.58 -6.31 7.85
N VAL A 313 11.25 -7.45 7.85
CA VAL A 313 10.68 -8.70 7.37
C VAL A 313 9.97 -9.49 8.47
N LEU A 314 10.37 -9.37 9.74
CA LEU A 314 9.86 -10.20 10.84
C LEU A 314 9.34 -9.44 12.07
N GLY A 315 9.39 -8.10 12.09
CA GLY A 315 9.07 -7.30 13.29
C GLY A 315 7.69 -7.62 13.88
N ALA A 316 6.65 -7.53 13.05
CA ALA A 316 5.26 -7.77 13.48
C ALA A 316 4.93 -9.21 13.90
N VAL A 317 5.74 -10.20 13.54
CA VAL A 317 5.48 -11.63 13.84
C VAL A 317 6.48 -12.24 14.83
N ASN A 318 7.59 -11.56 15.11
CA ASN A 318 8.62 -12.04 16.03
C ASN A 318 8.83 -11.06 17.20
N LYS A 319 8.12 -11.31 18.29
CA LYS A 319 8.18 -10.50 19.53
C LYS A 319 9.58 -10.35 20.14
N ARG A 320 10.53 -11.26 19.85
CA ARG A 320 11.91 -11.15 20.32
C ARG A 320 12.68 -10.09 19.53
N LEU A 321 12.40 -9.99 18.23
CA LEU A 321 12.96 -8.96 17.36
C LEU A 321 12.29 -7.61 17.59
N ASP A 322 10.99 -7.62 17.90
CA ASP A 322 10.25 -6.41 18.22
C ASP A 322 10.86 -5.60 19.38
N ARG A 323 11.16 -6.27 20.51
CA ARG A 323 11.72 -5.62 21.72
C ARG A 323 13.09 -4.96 21.54
N LYS A 324 13.79 -5.21 20.43
CA LYS A 324 15.07 -4.54 20.12
C LYS A 324 14.78 -3.23 19.41
N ARG A 325 14.79 -2.11 20.15
CA ARG A 325 14.84 -0.78 19.54
C ARG A 325 16.17 -0.61 18.81
N ILE A 326 16.13 -0.59 17.48
CA ILE A 326 17.26 -0.24 16.60
C ILE A 326 17.13 1.23 16.21
#